data_AF-A0A5B7JKA9-F1
#
_entry.id   AF-A0A5B7JKA9-F1
#
_cell.length_a   1.000
_cell.length_b   1.000
_cell.length_c   1.000
_cell.angle_alpha   90.00
_cell.angle_beta   90.00
_cell.angle_gamma   90.00
#
_symmetry.space_group_name_H-M   'P 1'
#
loop_
_entity.id
_entity.type
_entity.pdbx_description
1 polymer ?
#
loop_
_entity_poly.entity_id
_entity_poly.type
_entity_poly.pdbx_seq_one_letter_code
_entity_poly.pdbx_strand_id
1 'polypeptide(L)' 'MLSPSVPSLSLILRGIATSARCDINCHRTSIARIGRLTYTRTYPVVLVQSDGSTINIRYHEPRKIIKVLEYIVKIML' A
#
# COMPACT_ATOMS: atom_id res chain seq x y z
N MET A 1 4.17 -41.17 -47.23
CA MET A 1 3.12 -40.33 -46.61
C MET A 1 2.91 -40.85 -45.19
N LEU A 2 3.13 -40.15 -44.08
CA LEU A 2 3.66 -38.84 -43.73
C LEU A 2 4.27 -39.03 -42.33
N SER A 3 5.45 -38.47 -42.06
CA SER A 3 6.03 -38.41 -40.72
C SER A 3 5.14 -37.56 -39.79
N PRO A 4 4.98 -37.91 -38.49
CA PRO A 4 4.37 -36.98 -37.54
C PRO A 4 5.39 -35.88 -37.24
N SER A 5 5.06 -34.66 -37.66
CA SER A 5 5.81 -33.45 -37.34
C SER A 5 5.76 -33.19 -35.83
N VAL A 6 6.80 -33.62 -35.11
CA VAL A 6 7.02 -33.26 -33.71
C VAL A 6 7.24 -31.74 -33.67
N PRO A 7 6.41 -30.96 -32.95
CA PRO A 7 6.67 -29.54 -32.81
C PRO A 7 7.92 -29.38 -31.96
N SER A 8 8.93 -28.74 -32.53
CA SER A 8 10.21 -28.43 -31.88
C SER A 8 10.01 -27.81 -30.50
N LEU A 9 10.63 -28.42 -29.49
CA LEU A 9 10.69 -27.99 -28.08
C LEU A 9 11.24 -26.56 -27.86
N SER A 10 11.61 -25.84 -28.92
CA SER A 10 12.14 -24.48 -28.89
C SER A 10 11.08 -23.40 -28.65
N LEU A 11 9.78 -23.72 -28.77
CA LEU A 11 8.69 -22.75 -28.62
C LEU A 11 8.10 -22.66 -27.20
N ILE A 12 8.65 -23.42 -26.24
CA ILE A 12 8.22 -23.37 -24.83
C ILE A 12 9.03 -22.34 -24.02
N LEU A 13 10.19 -21.85 -24.51
CA LEU A 13 11.08 -20.95 -23.76
C LEU A 13 11.04 -19.48 -24.22
N ARG A 14 9.99 -19.02 -24.92
CA ARG A 14 9.81 -17.59 -25.25
C ARG A 14 8.64 -16.98 -24.50
N GLY A 15 8.54 -17.27 -23.21
CA GLY A 15 7.37 -16.93 -22.41
C GLY A 15 7.64 -16.32 -21.05
N ILE A 16 8.83 -15.79 -20.74
CA ILE A 16 9.05 -15.09 -19.45
C ILE A 16 10.01 -13.91 -19.62
N ALA A 17 9.64 -12.95 -20.44
CA ALA A 17 10.06 -11.56 -20.24
C ALA A 17 8.83 -10.79 -19.77
N THR A 18 8.38 -11.04 -18.54
CA THR A 18 7.43 -10.15 -17.88
C THR A 18 8.19 -8.86 -17.61
N SER A 19 8.00 -7.86 -18.47
CA SER A 19 8.31 -6.47 -18.13
C SER A 19 7.59 -6.19 -16.81
N ALA A 20 8.35 -6.16 -15.72
CA ALA A 20 7.86 -5.79 -14.40
C ALA A 20 7.49 -4.31 -14.48
N ARG A 21 6.28 -4.02 -14.95
CA ARG A 21 5.69 -2.69 -14.83
C ARG A 21 5.63 -2.39 -13.34
N CYS A 22 6.42 -1.41 -12.92
CA CYS A 22 6.27 -0.83 -11.60
C CYS A 22 4.96 -0.05 -11.60
N ASP A 23 3.85 -0.72 -11.29
CA ASP A 23 2.57 -0.03 -11.10
C ASP A 23 2.66 0.83 -9.82
N ILE A 24 2.86 2.14 -10.02
CA ILE A 24 2.92 3.14 -8.96
C ILE A 24 1.49 3.50 -8.55
N ASN A 25 0.87 2.63 -7.76
CA ASN A 25 -0.44 2.89 -7.16
C ASN A 25 -0.27 3.25 -5.67
N CYS A 26 -0.91 4.34 -5.23
CA CYS A 26 -0.94 4.77 -3.84
C CYS A 26 -1.56 3.74 -2.88
N HIS A 27 -2.35 2.78 -3.40
CA HIS A 27 -2.99 1.74 -2.59
C HIS A 27 -2.06 0.56 -2.26
N ARG A 28 -0.89 0.44 -2.90
CA ARG A 28 0.01 -0.72 -2.78
C ARG A 28 0.39 -1.06 -1.34
N THR A 29 0.47 -0.05 -0.46
CA THR A 29 0.81 -0.20 0.97
C THR A 29 -0.27 0.35 1.90
N SER A 30 -1.47 0.63 1.39
CA SER A 30 -2.57 1.21 2.17
C SER A 30 -3.08 0.27 3.28
N ILE A 31 -2.99 -1.04 3.07
CA ILE A 31 -3.39 -2.07 4.03
C ILE A 31 -2.12 -2.63 4.68
N ALA A 32 -1.89 -2.26 5.95
CA ALA A 32 -0.74 -2.73 6.70
C ALA A 32 -1.08 -2.97 8.19
N ARG A 33 -0.32 -3.84 8.84
CA ARG A 33 -0.42 -4.13 10.29
C ARG A 33 0.78 -3.58 11.05
N ILE A 34 0.62 -3.36 12.36
CA ILE A 34 1.73 -2.93 13.22
C ILE A 34 2.65 -4.14 13.45
N GLY A 35 3.94 -3.99 13.14
CA GLY A 35 4.93 -5.07 13.28
C GLY A 35 5.44 -5.33 14.71
N ARG A 36 4.75 -4.82 15.74
CA ARG A 36 5.14 -4.96 17.16
C ARG A 36 4.28 -6.03 17.83
N LEU A 37 4.87 -6.80 18.76
CA LEU A 37 4.17 -7.88 19.50
C LEU A 37 3.13 -7.33 20.48
N THR A 38 3.48 -6.28 21.20
CA THR A 38 2.59 -5.52 22.09
C THR A 38 2.37 -4.13 21.52
N TYR A 39 1.11 -3.72 21.38
CA TYR A 39 0.74 -2.41 20.86
C TYR A 39 -0.55 -1.92 21.52
N THR A 40 -0.68 -0.60 21.66
CA THR A 40 -1.91 0.03 22.16
C THR A 40 -2.94 0.10 21.04
N ARG A 41 -4.23 0.09 21.42
CA ARG A 41 -5.32 0.25 20.46
C ARG A 41 -5.19 1.60 19.76
N THR A 42 -5.27 1.58 18.44
CA THR A 42 -5.28 2.79 17.60
C THR A 42 -6.49 2.75 16.69
N TYR A 43 -7.02 3.93 16.39
CA TYR A 43 -8.20 4.12 15.57
C TYR A 43 -7.81 4.88 14.30
N PRO A 44 -8.42 4.56 13.15
CA PRO A 44 -8.24 5.35 11.93
C PRO A 44 -8.92 6.71 12.12
N VAL A 45 -8.16 7.78 11.90
CA VAL A 45 -8.59 9.16 12.04
C VAL A 45 -8.18 9.94 10.80
N VAL A 46 -9.02 10.90 10.39
CA VAL A 46 -8.71 11.82 9.28
C VAL A 46 -8.01 13.06 9.83
N LEU A 47 -6.76 13.27 9.42
CA LEU A 47 -6.00 14.49 9.69
C LEU A 47 -6.23 15.48 8.54
N VAL A 48 -6.67 16.69 8.88
CA VAL A 48 -6.96 17.77 7.94
C VAL A 48 -5.90 18.86 8.10
N GLN A 49 -5.14 19.11 7.03
CA GLN A 49 -4.12 20.15 6.97
C GLN A 49 -4.76 21.54 6.81
N SER A 50 -4.00 22.60 7.14
CA SER A 50 -4.38 23.99 6.87
C SER A 50 -4.78 24.23 5.42
N ASP A 51 -4.15 23.49 4.51
CA ASP A 51 -4.32 23.60 3.06
C ASP A 51 -5.54 22.82 2.55
N GLY A 52 -6.29 22.18 3.45
CA GLY A 52 -7.48 21.38 3.15
C GLY A 52 -7.19 19.94 2.70
N SER A 53 -5.93 19.55 2.57
CA SER A 53 -5.54 18.15 2.30
C SER A 53 -5.87 17.24 3.48
N THR A 54 -6.14 15.96 3.19
CA THR A 54 -6.55 14.97 4.21
C THR A 54 -5.69 13.72 4.18
N ILE A 55 -5.28 13.23 5.34
CA ILE A 55 -4.45 12.02 5.49
C ILE A 55 -5.09 11.10 6.54
N ASN A 56 -5.20 9.81 6.21
CA ASN A 56 -5.68 8.79 7.16
C ASN A 56 -4.53 8.31 8.04
N ILE A 57 -4.62 8.56 9.35
CA ILE A 57 -3.59 8.22 10.34
C ILE A 57 -4.21 7.36 11.45
N ARG A 58 -3.40 6.51 12.09
CA ARG A 58 -3.79 5.75 13.28
C ARG A 58 -3.48 6.56 14.54
N TYR A 59 -4.49 6.85 15.37
CA TYR A 59 -4.34 7.64 16.59
C TYR A 59 -4.86 6.90 17.83
N HIS A 60 -4.32 7.22 19.01
CA HIS A 60 -4.67 6.53 20.26
C HIS A 60 -6.07 6.88 20.77
N GLU A 61 -6.48 8.14 20.60
CA GLU A 61 -7.82 8.58 20.95
C GLU A 61 -8.78 8.40 19.76
N PRO A 62 -10.01 7.91 19.98
CA PRO A 62 -11.01 7.79 18.93
C PRO A 62 -11.57 9.18 18.57
N ARG A 63 -10.89 9.87 17.65
CA ARG A 63 -11.36 11.13 17.05
C ARG A 63 -11.75 10.87 15.59
N LYS A 64 -12.78 11.54 15.08
CA LYS A 64 -13.17 11.39 13.66
C LYS A 64 -12.32 12.26 12.74
N ILE A 65 -12.09 13.51 13.16
CA ILE A 65 -11.37 14.53 12.39
C ILE A 65 -10.43 15.26 13.33
N ILE A 66 -9.17 15.42 12.91
CA ILE A 66 -8.14 16.18 13.64
C ILE A 66 -7.68 17.32 12.74
N LYS A 67 -7.75 18.56 13.24
CA LYS A 67 -7.25 19.74 12.53
C LYS A 67 -5.78 19.97 12.88
N VAL A 68 -4.92 20.17 11.88
CA VAL A 68 -3.46 20.29 12.09
C VAL A 68 -3.06 21.42 13.05
N LEU A 69 -3.78 22.54 13.04
CA LEU A 69 -3.43 23.76 13.79
C LEU A 69 -3.29 23.57 15.31
N GLU A 70 -3.93 22.55 15.89
CA GLU A 70 -3.91 22.34 17.36
C GLU A 70 -3.11 21.09 17.80
N TYR A 71 -2.87 20.11 16.92
CA TYR A 71 -2.43 18.76 17.35
C TYR A 71 -1.06 18.31 16.81
N ILE A 72 -0.41 19.08 15.92
CA ILE A 72 0.97 18.75 15.47
C ILE A 72 1.94 18.66 16.67
N VAL A 73 1.82 19.59 17.62
CA VAL A 73 2.69 19.64 18.81
C VAL A 73 2.47 18.41 19.70
N LYS A 74 1.26 17.87 19.75
CA LYS A 74 0.87 16.71 20.59
C LYS A 74 1.13 15.35 19.93
N ILE A 75 1.46 15.32 18.63
CA ILE A 75 1.89 14.11 17.90
C ILE A 75 3.41 13.95 17.93
N MET A 76 4.16 15.07 18.02
CA MET A 76 5.63 15.05 18.08
C MET A 76 6.21 14.93 19.50
N LEU A 77 5.42 15.26 20.54
CA LEU A 77 5.74 15.05 21.96
C LEU A 77 5.17 13.72 22.47
#